data_AF-A0A143C9E2-F1
#
_entry.id   AF-A0A143C9E2-F1
#
_cell.length_a   1.000
_cell.length_b   1.000
_cell.length_c   1.000
_cell.angle_alpha   90.00
_cell.angle_beta   90.00
_cell.angle_gamma   90.00
#
_symmetry.space_group_name_H-M   'P 1'
#
loop_
_entity.id
_entity.type
_entity.pdbx_description
1 polymer ?
#
loop_
_entity_poly.entity_id
_entity_poly.type
_entity_poly.pdbx_seq_one_letter_code
_entity_poly.pdbx_strand_id
1 'polypeptide(L)'
;MRNIVHRHLGKMVAGTTIAVAGTAVMVAVTLPGTAGADDSGTRAGQSAPQAAGAAGAGEAAAGGRAVAPGVVEAAPAEGQQGKGRDPLTDDELERAEKIALSRQLFRSSESVDGDRGPQPLGVDLAEPEADEAGRPDAPRRADVTFYDYRDDTLVTRTVDLGTGEVVATGTQHGVQPPLSRAEKAEAAGLLIADPLGSGLKADYKDATGKALTSPDQLQLSGAVYRAAPGAQPAVLDQCGEHRCVRLFPKIKNGPWVDARQLVIDLSARKVARLDR
;
A
#
# COMPACT_ATOMS: atom_id res chain seq x y z
N MET A 1 31.57 -33.81 25.93
CA MET A 1 31.61 -33.44 27.37
C MET A 1 30.65 -32.28 27.57
N ARG A 2 29.59 -32.52 28.34
CA ARG A 2 28.52 -31.57 28.67
C ARG A 2 28.99 -30.74 29.85
N ASN A 3 28.86 -29.42 29.79
CA ASN A 3 28.79 -28.60 31.00
C ASN A 3 27.51 -27.78 30.98
N ILE A 4 26.62 -28.22 31.86
CA ILE A 4 25.34 -27.62 32.25
C ILE A 4 25.68 -26.49 33.22
N VAL A 5 25.14 -25.30 33.02
CA VAL A 5 25.13 -24.26 34.06
C VAL A 5 23.68 -23.83 34.31
N HIS A 6 23.38 -23.79 35.60
CA HIS A 6 22.06 -23.87 36.20
C HIS A 6 21.27 -22.56 36.14
N ARG A 7 19.94 -22.75 36.07
CA ARG A 7 18.88 -21.76 36.31
C ARG A 7 19.07 -21.01 37.63
N HIS A 8 18.83 -19.70 37.61
CA HIS A 8 18.26 -18.99 38.76
C HIS A 8 16.81 -18.63 38.50
N LEU A 9 15.93 -19.28 39.26
CA LEU A 9 14.54 -18.90 39.52
C LEU A 9 14.53 -17.58 40.30
N GLY A 10 13.94 -16.54 39.73
CA GLY A 10 13.45 -15.37 40.46
C GLY A 10 11.93 -15.39 40.46
N LYS A 11 11.34 -15.84 41.59
CA LYS A 11 9.90 -15.77 41.86
C LYS A 11 9.54 -14.33 42.23
N MET A 12 8.54 -13.74 41.58
CA MET A 12 7.72 -12.67 42.13
C MET A 12 6.27 -12.97 41.76
N VAL A 13 5.54 -13.46 42.76
CA VAL A 13 4.08 -13.53 42.78
C VAL A 13 3.62 -12.29 43.51
N ALA A 14 2.81 -11.45 42.86
CA ALA A 14 1.89 -10.54 43.53
C ALA A 14 0.70 -10.35 42.59
N GLY A 15 -0.34 -11.14 42.83
CA GLY A 15 -1.62 -11.00 42.17
C GLY A 15 -2.39 -9.85 42.83
N THR A 16 -2.91 -8.97 42.00
CA THR A 16 -4.05 -8.11 42.34
C THR A 16 -5.13 -8.38 41.30
N THR A 17 -6.03 -9.28 41.66
CA THR A 17 -7.29 -9.54 40.98
C THR A 17 -8.21 -8.34 41.19
N ILE A 18 -8.45 -7.56 40.13
CA ILE A 18 -9.56 -6.60 40.10
C ILE A 18 -10.77 -7.35 39.53
N ALA A 19 -11.72 -7.68 40.42
CA ALA A 19 -13.03 -8.16 40.02
C ALA A 19 -13.86 -6.95 39.56
N VAL A 20 -14.02 -6.78 38.24
CA VAL A 20 -15.01 -5.84 37.68
C VAL A 20 -16.32 -6.61 37.51
N ALA A 21 -17.27 -6.33 38.39
CA ALA A 21 -18.66 -6.76 38.26
C ALA A 21 -19.30 -6.06 37.05
N GLY A 22 -20.09 -6.81 36.30
CA GLY A 22 -20.51 -6.47 34.95
C GLY A 22 -21.82 -5.69 34.81
N THR A 23 -22.04 -5.25 33.58
CA THR A 23 -23.37 -5.12 32.97
C THR A 23 -23.22 -5.30 31.46
N ALA A 24 -23.52 -6.49 30.95
CA ALA A 24 -23.63 -6.73 29.52
C ALA A 24 -25.04 -6.35 29.08
N VAL A 25 -25.19 -5.25 28.36
CA VAL A 25 -26.42 -4.90 27.66
C VAL A 25 -26.39 -5.60 26.31
N MET A 26 -27.17 -6.68 26.17
CA MET A 26 -27.41 -7.33 24.89
C MET A 26 -28.38 -6.46 24.08
N VAL A 27 -27.84 -5.66 23.16
CA VAL A 27 -28.66 -5.00 22.13
C VAL A 27 -28.90 -6.03 21.02
N ALA A 28 -30.12 -6.55 20.94
CA ALA A 28 -30.56 -7.34 19.81
C ALA A 28 -30.73 -6.41 18.59
N VAL A 29 -29.73 -6.39 17.71
CA VAL A 29 -29.85 -5.75 16.40
C VAL A 29 -30.55 -6.74 15.47
N THR A 30 -31.84 -6.54 15.23
CA THR A 30 -32.56 -7.22 14.16
C THR A 30 -32.18 -6.56 12.83
N LEU A 31 -31.19 -7.11 12.14
CA LEU A 31 -30.93 -6.82 10.73
C LEU A 31 -31.90 -7.67 9.88
N PRO A 32 -32.86 -7.10 9.14
CA PRO A 32 -33.44 -7.81 8.01
C PRO A 32 -32.36 -7.90 6.94
N GLY A 33 -31.74 -9.08 6.86
CA GLY A 33 -30.85 -9.44 5.77
C GLY A 33 -31.65 -9.63 4.48
N THR A 34 -31.20 -8.97 3.42
CA THR A 34 -31.18 -9.52 2.07
C THR A 34 -29.90 -9.04 1.38
N ALA A 35 -28.80 -9.76 1.63
CA ALA A 35 -27.77 -9.90 0.64
C ALA A 35 -28.36 -10.80 -0.46
N GLY A 36 -28.70 -10.20 -1.59
CA GLY A 36 -29.20 -10.91 -2.77
C GLY A 36 -28.59 -10.26 -4.00
N ALA A 37 -27.50 -10.85 -4.47
CA ALA A 37 -27.00 -10.65 -5.82
C ALA A 37 -27.87 -11.49 -6.74
N ASP A 38 -28.73 -10.86 -7.54
CA ASP A 38 -29.40 -11.49 -8.67
C ASP A 38 -28.98 -10.77 -9.96
N ASP A 39 -27.79 -11.13 -10.44
CA ASP A 39 -27.44 -10.98 -11.85
C ASP A 39 -27.94 -12.23 -12.59
N SER A 40 -29.22 -12.19 -13.02
CA SER A 40 -29.71 -13.13 -14.02
C SER A 40 -30.13 -12.33 -15.26
N GLY A 41 -29.27 -12.35 -16.28
CA GLY A 41 -29.65 -11.93 -17.62
C GLY A 41 -30.76 -12.82 -18.19
N THR A 42 -31.58 -12.27 -19.08
CA THR A 42 -31.70 -12.64 -20.51
C THR A 42 -32.94 -11.93 -21.10
N ARG A 43 -32.82 -11.57 -22.37
CA ARG A 43 -33.75 -10.83 -23.23
C ARG A 43 -35.14 -11.49 -23.41
N ALA A 44 -36.06 -10.59 -23.78
CA ALA A 44 -37.14 -10.75 -24.76
C ALA A 44 -38.41 -11.53 -24.36
N GLY A 45 -39.56 -10.87 -24.50
CA GLY A 45 -40.82 -11.58 -24.68
C GLY A 45 -42.09 -10.84 -24.24
N GLN A 46 -42.64 -10.06 -25.19
CA GLN A 46 -44.08 -9.98 -25.50
C GLN A 46 -45.07 -9.27 -24.55
N SER A 47 -45.93 -8.53 -25.23
CA SER A 47 -46.92 -7.59 -24.75
C SER A 47 -48.30 -8.24 -24.53
N ALA A 48 -49.00 -7.69 -23.53
CA ALA A 48 -50.44 -7.40 -23.50
C ALA A 48 -51.45 -8.57 -23.24
N PRO A 49 -52.74 -8.27 -23.00
CA PRO A 49 -53.31 -7.67 -21.78
C PRO A 49 -54.56 -8.45 -21.28
N GLN A 50 -55.05 -8.21 -20.06
CA GLN A 50 -56.49 -7.95 -19.77
C GLN A 50 -56.88 -8.06 -18.28
N ALA A 51 -57.58 -7.00 -17.87
CA ALA A 51 -58.44 -6.73 -16.73
C ALA A 51 -59.15 -7.91 -16.02
N ALA A 52 -59.20 -7.79 -14.68
CA ALA A 52 -60.41 -8.03 -13.89
C ALA A 52 -60.37 -7.13 -12.63
N GLY A 53 -61.48 -6.47 -12.34
CA GLY A 53 -61.57 -5.40 -11.35
C GLY A 53 -61.99 -5.82 -9.95
N ALA A 54 -61.74 -4.86 -9.05
CA ALA A 54 -62.50 -4.48 -7.85
C ALA A 54 -62.33 -5.26 -6.53
N ALA A 55 -62.11 -4.43 -5.50
CA ALA A 55 -62.43 -4.58 -4.08
C ALA A 55 -61.42 -5.29 -3.17
N GLY A 56 -60.66 -4.48 -2.43
CA GLY A 56 -59.85 -4.91 -1.29
C GLY A 56 -58.95 -3.79 -0.80
N ALA A 57 -59.51 -2.83 -0.06
CA ALA A 57 -58.73 -1.86 0.69
C ALA A 57 -57.92 -2.59 1.78
N GLY A 58 -56.60 -2.47 1.71
CA GLY A 58 -55.66 -2.98 2.70
C GLY A 58 -54.36 -2.21 2.55
N GLU A 59 -54.17 -1.23 3.43
CA GLU A 59 -52.94 -0.48 3.63
C GLU A 59 -51.74 -1.42 3.83
N ALA A 60 -50.98 -1.63 2.77
CA ALA A 60 -49.59 -2.03 2.82
C ALA A 60 -48.90 -1.58 1.52
N ALA A 61 -49.08 -0.31 1.15
CA ALA A 61 -48.10 0.35 0.31
C ALA A 61 -46.83 0.49 1.15
N ALA A 62 -46.02 -0.58 1.18
CA ALA A 62 -44.61 -0.48 1.45
C ALA A 62 -44.05 0.42 0.35
N GLY A 63 -44.21 1.73 0.54
CA GLY A 63 -43.66 2.78 -0.27
C GLY A 63 -42.15 2.73 -0.09
N GLY A 64 -41.52 1.76 -0.75
CA GLY A 64 -40.12 1.82 -1.09
C GLY A 64 -39.96 3.04 -1.97
N ARG A 65 -39.76 4.21 -1.36
CA ARG A 65 -39.28 5.40 -2.05
C ARG A 65 -38.00 4.96 -2.74
N ALA A 66 -38.06 4.82 -4.06
CA ALA A 66 -36.87 4.65 -4.88
C ALA A 66 -35.95 5.82 -4.53
N VAL A 67 -34.80 5.52 -3.92
CA VAL A 67 -33.81 6.54 -3.58
C VAL A 67 -33.30 7.08 -4.91
N ALA A 68 -33.38 8.40 -5.11
CA ALA A 68 -32.87 9.03 -6.31
C ALA A 68 -31.36 8.71 -6.45
N PRO A 69 -30.85 8.47 -7.68
CA PRO A 69 -29.43 8.24 -7.88
C PRO A 69 -28.61 9.36 -7.25
N GLY A 70 -27.60 8.98 -6.46
CA GLY A 70 -26.67 9.95 -5.87
C GLY A 70 -25.93 10.71 -6.97
N VAL A 71 -25.81 12.02 -6.82
CA VAL A 71 -24.99 12.87 -7.68
C VAL A 71 -23.63 13.01 -7.01
N VAL A 72 -22.56 12.74 -7.75
CA VAL A 72 -21.20 13.05 -7.28
C VAL A 72 -20.94 14.51 -7.58
N GLU A 73 -20.78 15.31 -6.53
CA GLU A 73 -20.37 16.70 -6.67
C GLU A 73 -18.88 16.77 -7.03
N ALA A 74 -18.51 17.77 -7.84
CA ALA A 74 -17.11 18.04 -8.12
C ALA A 74 -16.40 18.51 -6.84
N ALA A 75 -15.18 18.04 -6.62
CA ALA A 75 -14.36 18.53 -5.53
C ALA A 75 -14.10 20.04 -5.70
N PRO A 76 -14.10 20.83 -4.62
CA PRO A 76 -13.70 22.24 -4.69
C PRO A 76 -12.25 22.35 -5.19
N ALA A 77 -11.93 23.50 -5.79
CA ALA A 77 -10.56 23.78 -6.18
C ALA A 77 -9.63 23.77 -4.96
N GLU A 78 -8.49 23.09 -5.09
CA GLU A 78 -7.46 23.06 -4.05
C GLU A 78 -6.82 24.45 -3.91
N GLY A 79 -6.49 24.84 -2.68
CA GLY A 79 -5.74 26.06 -2.40
C GLY A 79 -4.24 25.88 -2.64
N GLN A 80 -3.47 26.99 -2.63
CA GLN A 80 -2.01 26.93 -2.77
C GLN A 80 -1.30 26.29 -1.55
N GLN A 81 -1.95 26.32 -0.38
CA GLN A 81 -1.42 25.84 0.90
C GLN A 81 -2.54 25.28 1.78
N GLY A 82 -2.27 24.18 2.47
CA GLY A 82 -3.17 23.64 3.49
C GLY A 82 -3.06 24.38 4.82
N LYS A 83 -4.00 24.14 5.75
CA LYS A 83 -3.99 24.74 7.09
C LYS A 83 -3.93 23.68 8.17
N GLY A 84 -3.07 23.89 9.17
CA GLY A 84 -2.95 22.98 10.32
C GLY A 84 -2.70 21.53 9.88
N ARG A 85 -3.72 20.67 10.08
CA ARG A 85 -3.68 19.22 9.82
C ARG A 85 -4.30 18.83 8.48
N ASP A 86 -4.67 19.79 7.64
CA ASP A 86 -5.10 19.51 6.27
C ASP A 86 -4.01 18.71 5.54
N PRO A 87 -4.37 17.74 4.69
CA PRO A 87 -3.41 17.08 3.80
C PRO A 87 -2.55 18.08 3.04
N LEU A 88 -1.36 17.63 2.62
CA LEU A 88 -0.52 18.45 1.75
C LEU A 88 -1.24 18.68 0.42
N THR A 89 -1.18 19.92 -0.08
CA THR A 89 -1.66 20.24 -1.42
C THR A 89 -0.69 19.73 -2.49
N ASP A 90 -1.13 19.57 -3.73
CA ASP A 90 -0.26 19.17 -4.86
C ASP A 90 0.96 20.10 -4.97
N ASP A 91 0.70 21.38 -4.78
CA ASP A 91 1.66 22.48 -4.74
C ASP A 91 2.68 22.32 -3.59
N GLU A 92 2.24 21.91 -2.40
CA GLU A 92 3.11 21.64 -1.26
C GLU A 92 3.95 20.38 -1.47
N LEU A 93 3.36 19.32 -2.04
CA LEU A 93 4.04 18.07 -2.36
C LEU A 93 5.21 18.32 -3.32
N GLU A 94 4.96 19.01 -4.45
CA GLU A 94 6.00 19.32 -5.44
C GLU A 94 7.11 20.21 -4.86
N ARG A 95 6.73 21.26 -4.10
CA ARG A 95 7.70 22.15 -3.45
C ARG A 95 8.56 21.40 -2.44
N ALA A 96 7.96 20.58 -1.58
CA ALA A 96 8.66 19.81 -0.57
C ALA A 96 9.68 18.87 -1.21
N GLU A 97 9.27 18.08 -2.21
CA GLU A 97 10.17 17.16 -2.91
C GLU A 97 11.36 17.89 -3.54
N LYS A 98 11.11 19.03 -4.19
CA LYS A 98 12.16 19.86 -4.79
C LYS A 98 13.14 20.43 -3.77
N ILE A 99 12.66 20.90 -2.62
CA ILE A 99 13.52 21.41 -1.53
C ILE A 99 14.33 20.27 -0.91
N ALA A 100 13.70 19.12 -0.71
CA ALA A 100 14.34 17.94 -0.15
C ALA A 100 15.36 17.29 -1.09
N LEU A 101 15.27 17.47 -2.41
CA LEU A 101 16.27 16.95 -3.33
C LEU A 101 17.45 17.93 -3.50
N SER A 102 18.43 17.86 -2.59
CA SER A 102 19.65 18.67 -2.72
C SER A 102 20.53 18.23 -3.90
N ARG A 103 21.30 19.16 -4.47
CA ARG A 103 22.28 18.83 -5.53
C ARG A 103 23.30 17.77 -5.11
N GLN A 104 23.67 17.75 -3.82
CA GLN A 104 24.60 16.76 -3.31
C GLN A 104 23.94 15.39 -3.30
N LEU A 105 22.76 15.26 -2.68
CA LEU A 105 21.98 14.02 -2.63
C LEU A 105 21.73 13.47 -4.04
N PHE A 106 21.29 14.31 -4.97
CA PHE A 106 21.07 13.91 -6.36
C PHE A 106 22.34 13.34 -7.03
N ARG A 107 23.51 13.91 -6.76
CA ARG A 107 24.77 13.47 -7.39
C ARG A 107 25.39 12.24 -6.76
N SER A 108 25.07 11.99 -5.50
CA SER A 108 25.67 10.95 -4.69
C SER A 108 24.67 9.86 -4.34
N SER A 109 23.67 9.60 -5.16
CA SER A 109 22.67 8.56 -4.90
C SER A 109 22.22 7.92 -6.19
N GLU A 110 21.55 6.78 -6.06
CA GLU A 110 21.10 5.95 -7.17
C GLU A 110 19.62 5.55 -7.00
N SER A 111 18.90 5.51 -8.12
CA SER A 111 17.50 5.11 -8.18
C SER A 111 17.38 3.60 -8.45
N VAL A 112 16.15 3.08 -8.38
CA VAL A 112 15.90 1.64 -8.48
C VAL A 112 16.35 1.02 -9.81
N ASP A 113 16.36 1.81 -10.89
CA ASP A 113 16.78 1.44 -12.23
C ASP A 113 18.29 1.68 -12.49
N GLY A 114 19.02 2.21 -11.51
CA GLY A 114 20.44 2.51 -11.59
C GLY A 114 20.77 3.90 -12.12
N ASP A 115 19.76 4.75 -12.34
CA ASP A 115 19.96 6.13 -12.71
C ASP A 115 20.43 6.99 -11.52
N ARG A 116 20.93 8.18 -11.83
CA ARG A 116 21.47 9.11 -10.83
C ARG A 116 20.34 9.82 -10.06
N GLY A 117 20.52 9.88 -8.75
CA GLY A 117 19.59 10.48 -7.80
C GLY A 117 18.84 9.39 -7.02
N PRO A 118 18.44 9.64 -5.77
CA PRO A 118 17.79 8.60 -4.98
C PRO A 118 16.36 8.35 -5.50
N GLN A 119 15.81 7.17 -5.23
CA GLN A 119 14.44 6.81 -5.56
C GLN A 119 13.45 7.54 -4.64
N PRO A 120 12.56 8.43 -5.14
CA PRO A 120 11.49 9.00 -4.31
C PRO A 120 10.50 7.90 -3.89
N LEU A 121 10.13 7.90 -2.61
CA LEU A 121 9.16 6.96 -2.04
C LEU A 121 7.84 7.63 -1.64
N GLY A 122 7.90 8.83 -1.06
CA GLY A 122 6.69 9.54 -0.62
C GLY A 122 6.99 10.88 0.03
N VAL A 123 5.93 11.67 0.17
CA VAL A 123 5.90 12.94 0.89
C VAL A 123 4.68 12.93 1.79
N ASP A 124 4.89 13.11 3.09
CA ASP A 124 3.84 13.08 4.09
C ASP A 124 3.83 14.37 4.91
N LEU A 125 2.66 14.78 5.41
CA LEU A 125 2.58 15.87 6.39
C LEU A 125 3.28 15.41 7.67
N ALA A 126 4.31 16.14 8.11
CA ALA A 126 4.99 15.82 9.36
C ALA A 126 4.08 16.11 10.56
N GLU A 127 4.13 15.24 11.55
CA GLU A 127 3.49 15.49 12.83
C GLU A 127 4.17 16.67 13.54
N PRO A 128 3.41 17.60 14.16
CA PRO A 128 3.99 18.64 15.00
C PRO A 128 4.84 18.03 16.12
N GLU A 129 5.88 18.73 16.55
CA GLU A 129 6.63 18.32 17.73
C GLU A 129 5.76 18.37 18.99
N ALA A 130 6.17 17.66 20.04
CA ALA A 130 5.35 17.48 21.23
C ALA A 130 5.00 18.81 21.94
N ASP A 131 5.89 19.80 21.88
CA ASP A 131 5.71 21.16 22.41
C ASP A 131 5.02 22.12 21.40
N GLU A 132 4.85 21.70 20.16
CA GLU A 132 4.11 22.40 19.11
C GLU A 132 2.65 21.91 18.99
N ALA A 133 2.35 20.73 19.52
CA ALA A 133 1.04 20.11 19.45
C ALA A 133 -0.07 21.02 19.99
N GLY A 134 -1.09 21.28 19.16
CA GLY A 134 -2.23 22.12 19.51
C GLY A 134 -1.99 23.63 19.41
N ARG A 135 -0.78 24.06 19.04
CA ARG A 135 -0.51 25.48 18.77
C ARG A 135 -1.05 25.89 17.40
N PRO A 136 -1.79 27.02 17.31
CA PRO A 136 -2.33 27.48 16.04
C PRO A 136 -1.24 27.98 15.06
N ASP A 137 -0.06 28.30 15.60
CA ASP A 137 1.12 28.79 14.88
C ASP A 137 2.22 27.73 14.72
N ALA A 138 1.91 26.45 14.94
CA ALA A 138 2.87 25.37 14.73
C ALA A 138 3.39 25.37 13.27
N PRO A 139 4.71 25.21 13.05
CA PRO A 139 5.27 25.15 11.72
C PRO A 139 4.67 24.00 10.90
N ARG A 140 4.31 24.28 9.64
CA ARG A 140 3.82 23.26 8.72
C ARG A 140 5.01 22.62 8.02
N ARG A 141 5.27 21.35 8.33
CA ARG A 141 6.42 20.59 7.81
C ARG A 141 5.97 19.38 6.99
N ALA A 142 6.81 18.95 6.05
CA ALA A 142 6.61 17.75 5.26
C ALA A 142 7.81 16.82 5.36
N ASP A 143 7.58 15.54 5.59
CA ASP A 143 8.61 14.49 5.55
C ASP A 143 8.70 13.93 4.14
N VAL A 144 9.83 14.17 3.47
CA VAL A 144 10.13 13.62 2.15
C VAL A 144 11.06 12.43 2.32
N THR A 145 10.64 11.27 1.81
CA THR A 145 11.37 10.03 1.96
C THR A 145 11.90 9.55 0.61
N PHE A 146 13.20 9.27 0.57
CA PHE A 146 13.91 8.69 -0.56
C PHE A 146 14.59 7.38 -0.15
N TYR A 147 14.83 6.49 -1.12
CA TYR A 147 15.70 5.34 -0.97
C TYR A 147 16.91 5.48 -1.90
N ASP A 148 18.11 5.36 -1.36
CA ASP A 148 19.34 5.34 -2.15
C ASP A 148 19.75 3.89 -2.39
N TYR A 149 19.64 3.44 -3.65
CA TYR A 149 20.01 2.09 -4.05
C TYR A 149 21.52 1.87 -4.12
N ARG A 150 22.33 2.94 -4.01
CA ARG A 150 23.80 2.82 -4.05
C ARG A 150 24.35 2.21 -2.76
N ASP A 151 23.72 2.49 -1.62
CA ASP A 151 24.17 2.05 -0.29
C ASP A 151 23.03 1.50 0.59
N ASP A 152 21.89 1.17 -0.02
CA ASP A 152 20.72 0.58 0.63
C ASP A 152 20.21 1.37 1.84
N THR A 153 20.12 2.69 1.69
CA THR A 153 19.66 3.60 2.74
C THR A 153 18.29 4.22 2.48
N LEU A 154 17.52 4.37 3.55
CA LEU A 154 16.37 5.26 3.58
C LEU A 154 16.82 6.63 4.07
N VAL A 155 16.53 7.67 3.30
CA VAL A 155 16.79 9.06 3.65
C VAL A 155 15.47 9.79 3.82
N THR A 156 15.19 10.29 5.02
CA THR A 156 14.02 11.13 5.31
C THR A 156 14.48 12.55 5.58
N ARG A 157 13.89 13.53 4.88
CA ARG A 157 14.19 14.95 5.06
C ARG A 157 12.92 15.68 5.43
N THR A 158 12.94 16.36 6.57
CA THR A 158 11.82 17.19 7.02
C THR A 158 12.00 18.60 6.47
N VAL A 159 11.08 19.02 5.63
CA VAL A 159 11.03 20.35 5.00
C VAL A 159 10.06 21.23 5.78
N ASP A 160 10.48 22.41 6.19
CA ASP A 160 9.58 23.46 6.65
C ASP A 160 9.02 24.21 5.44
N LEU A 161 7.70 24.12 5.24
CA LEU A 161 7.03 24.64 4.04
C LEU A 161 6.91 26.16 4.05
N GLY A 162 7.00 26.80 5.22
CA GLY A 162 6.91 28.25 5.34
C GLY A 162 8.23 28.95 5.02
N THR A 163 9.34 28.38 5.49
CA THR A 163 10.70 28.88 5.24
C THR A 163 11.28 28.36 3.93
N GLY A 164 10.83 27.20 3.46
CA GLY A 164 11.39 26.53 2.29
C GLY A 164 12.73 25.85 2.57
N GLU A 165 13.01 25.51 3.82
CA GLU A 165 14.28 24.94 4.26
C GLU A 165 14.12 23.50 4.76
N VAL A 166 15.20 22.72 4.67
CA VAL A 166 15.25 21.40 5.30
C VAL A 166 15.72 21.59 6.74
N VAL A 167 14.84 21.27 7.69
CA VAL A 167 15.08 21.44 9.13
C VAL A 167 15.61 20.17 9.80
N ALA A 168 15.39 18.99 9.19
CA ALA A 168 15.96 17.73 9.66
C ALA A 168 16.31 16.79 8.51
N THR A 169 17.28 15.92 8.73
CA THR A 169 17.63 14.83 7.82
C THR A 169 18.03 13.60 8.62
N GLY A 170 17.36 12.48 8.36
CA GLY A 170 17.65 11.18 8.96
C GLY A 170 18.04 10.16 7.88
N THR A 171 18.92 9.25 8.26
CA THR A 171 19.35 8.13 7.42
C THR A 171 19.22 6.83 8.19
N GLN A 172 18.65 5.80 7.57
CA GLN A 172 18.39 4.50 8.20
C GLN A 172 18.73 3.36 7.24
N HIS A 173 19.24 2.25 7.79
CA HIS A 173 19.46 1.00 7.07
C HIS A 173 18.50 -0.09 7.56
N GLY A 174 18.23 -1.09 6.72
CA GLY A 174 17.42 -2.27 7.09
C GLY A 174 15.92 -1.99 7.34
N VAL A 175 15.49 -0.75 7.06
CA VAL A 175 14.09 -0.33 7.06
C VAL A 175 13.48 -0.59 5.69
N GLN A 176 12.21 -0.99 5.67
CA GLN A 176 11.55 -1.43 4.44
C GLN A 176 10.16 -0.79 4.33
N PRO A 177 10.09 0.50 3.97
CA PRO A 177 8.81 1.16 3.70
C PRO A 177 8.10 0.52 2.51
N PRO A 178 6.79 0.81 2.32
CA PRO A 178 6.02 0.35 1.18
C PRO A 178 6.70 0.66 -0.16
N LEU A 179 6.38 -0.15 -1.18
CA LEU A 179 6.99 -0.04 -2.50
C LEU A 179 6.36 1.09 -3.33
N SER A 180 7.23 1.88 -3.97
CA SER A 180 6.81 2.91 -4.92
C SER A 180 6.28 2.29 -6.21
N ARG A 181 5.62 3.11 -7.04
CA ARG A 181 5.19 2.67 -8.38
C ARG A 181 6.38 2.33 -9.27
N ALA A 182 7.45 3.12 -9.20
CA ALA A 182 8.67 2.90 -9.96
C ALA A 182 9.32 1.57 -9.57
N GLU A 183 9.40 1.27 -8.27
CA GLU A 183 9.99 0.02 -7.77
C GLU A 183 9.23 -1.21 -8.23
N LYS A 184 7.88 -1.15 -8.22
CA LYS A 184 7.06 -2.23 -8.76
C LYS A 184 7.28 -2.42 -10.27
N ALA A 185 7.39 -1.33 -11.02
CA ALA A 185 7.62 -1.37 -12.46
C ALA A 185 9.00 -1.97 -12.77
N GLU A 186 10.04 -1.56 -12.04
CA GLU A 186 11.39 -2.08 -12.22
C GLU A 186 11.49 -3.56 -11.85
N ALA A 187 10.89 -3.97 -10.72
CA ALA A 187 10.82 -5.38 -10.35
C ALA A 187 10.11 -6.22 -11.43
N ALA A 188 9.04 -5.70 -12.03
CA ALA A 188 8.34 -6.37 -13.11
C ALA A 188 9.20 -6.41 -14.40
N GLY A 189 9.96 -5.35 -14.68
CA GLY A 189 10.91 -5.29 -15.79
C GLY A 189 11.99 -6.36 -15.67
N LEU A 190 12.62 -6.45 -14.49
CA LEU A 190 13.60 -7.49 -14.16
C LEU A 190 13.01 -8.89 -14.29
N LEU A 191 11.81 -9.11 -13.74
CA LEU A 191 11.13 -10.40 -13.84
C LEU A 191 10.78 -10.77 -15.29
N ILE A 192 10.31 -9.81 -16.10
CA ILE A 192 10.05 -10.03 -17.53
C ILE A 192 11.36 -10.34 -18.25
N ALA A 193 12.48 -9.70 -17.92
CA ALA A 193 13.76 -9.99 -18.58
C ALA A 193 14.34 -11.36 -18.19
N ASP A 194 14.11 -11.80 -16.95
CA ASP A 194 14.72 -12.99 -16.38
C ASP A 194 14.11 -14.32 -16.90
N PRO A 195 14.91 -15.39 -17.11
CA PRO A 195 14.40 -16.71 -17.46
C PRO A 195 13.34 -17.28 -16.50
N LEU A 196 13.41 -16.95 -15.20
CA LEU A 196 12.43 -17.36 -14.19
C LEU A 196 11.05 -16.74 -14.44
N GLY A 197 10.96 -15.63 -15.16
CA GLY A 197 9.71 -14.99 -15.58
C GLY A 197 9.05 -15.61 -16.82
N SER A 198 9.61 -16.70 -17.37
CA SER A 198 9.01 -17.41 -18.51
C SER A 198 7.56 -17.86 -18.26
N GLY A 199 7.24 -18.30 -17.03
CA GLY A 199 5.86 -18.64 -16.63
C GLY A 199 4.91 -17.45 -16.70
N LEU A 200 5.32 -16.30 -16.15
CA LEU A 200 4.55 -15.05 -16.22
C LEU A 200 4.25 -14.65 -17.67
N LYS A 201 5.24 -14.76 -18.58
CA LYS A 201 5.05 -14.48 -20.01
C LYS A 201 4.09 -15.45 -20.68
N ALA A 202 4.17 -16.74 -20.33
CA ALA A 202 3.29 -17.76 -20.87
C ALA A 202 1.84 -17.53 -20.44
N ASP A 203 1.61 -17.30 -19.15
CA ASP A 203 0.27 -17.04 -18.59
C ASP A 203 -0.34 -15.76 -19.19
N TYR A 204 0.45 -14.69 -19.35
CA TYR A 204 -0.02 -13.49 -20.02
C TYR A 204 -0.41 -13.75 -21.48
N LYS A 205 0.40 -14.52 -22.22
CA LYS A 205 0.14 -14.85 -23.63
C LYS A 205 -1.09 -15.74 -23.77
N ASP A 206 -1.27 -16.71 -22.88
CA ASP A 206 -2.45 -17.57 -22.86
C ASP A 206 -3.73 -16.76 -22.63
N ALA A 207 -3.72 -15.86 -21.65
CA ALA A 207 -4.89 -15.06 -21.30
C ALA A 207 -5.21 -13.94 -22.30
N THR A 208 -4.23 -13.41 -23.04
CA THR A 208 -4.42 -12.20 -23.88
C THR A 208 -4.16 -12.41 -25.38
N GLY A 209 -3.53 -13.52 -25.75
CA GLY A 209 -3.02 -13.76 -27.11
C GLY A 209 -1.80 -12.91 -27.48
N LYS A 210 -1.27 -12.06 -26.57
CA LYS A 210 -0.17 -11.12 -26.84
C LYS A 210 1.08 -11.46 -26.04
N ALA A 211 2.24 -11.06 -26.54
CA ALA A 211 3.48 -11.19 -25.76
C ALA A 211 3.50 -10.17 -24.61
N LEU A 212 3.97 -10.61 -23.44
CA LEU A 212 4.33 -9.72 -22.34
C LEU A 212 5.74 -9.19 -22.59
N THR A 213 5.83 -7.90 -22.88
CA THR A 213 7.07 -7.19 -23.22
C THR A 213 7.39 -6.08 -22.24
N SER A 214 6.41 -5.58 -21.49
CA SER A 214 6.60 -4.42 -20.62
C SER A 214 5.73 -4.46 -19.35
N PRO A 215 6.19 -3.83 -18.24
CA PRO A 215 5.45 -3.78 -16.97
C PRO A 215 4.08 -3.12 -17.05
N ASP A 216 3.89 -2.13 -17.92
CA ASP A 216 2.64 -1.37 -18.07
C ASP A 216 1.50 -2.22 -18.66
N GLN A 217 1.78 -3.42 -19.18
CA GLN A 217 0.76 -4.39 -19.55
C GLN A 217 0.07 -5.04 -18.34
N LEU A 218 0.64 -4.87 -17.14
CA LEU A 218 0.18 -5.46 -15.89
C LEU A 218 -0.37 -4.39 -14.94
N GLN A 219 -1.28 -4.81 -14.07
CA GLN A 219 -1.60 -4.13 -12.82
C GLN A 219 -0.73 -4.77 -11.72
N LEU A 220 0.11 -3.97 -11.08
CA LEU A 220 1.13 -4.44 -10.16
C LEU A 220 0.79 -4.08 -8.71
N SER A 221 0.65 -5.09 -7.88
CA SER A 221 0.82 -4.97 -6.43
C SER A 221 2.05 -5.77 -5.99
N GLY A 222 2.52 -5.51 -4.79
CA GLY A 222 3.68 -6.21 -4.26
C GLY A 222 3.85 -5.97 -2.77
N ALA A 223 4.71 -6.77 -2.17
CA ALA A 223 5.09 -6.65 -0.78
C ALA A 223 6.61 -6.76 -0.66
N VAL A 224 7.15 -6.10 0.36
CA VAL A 224 8.54 -6.30 0.78
C VAL A 224 8.73 -7.76 1.19
N TYR A 225 9.84 -8.34 0.76
CA TYR A 225 10.32 -9.63 1.23
C TYR A 225 11.51 -9.42 2.16
N ARG A 226 11.42 -9.98 3.37
CA ARG A 226 12.54 -10.10 4.30
C ARG A 226 12.89 -11.58 4.42
N ALA A 227 14.17 -11.88 4.30
CA ALA A 227 14.70 -13.21 4.55
C ALA A 227 14.49 -13.60 6.02
N ALA A 228 14.21 -14.88 6.25
CA ALA A 228 14.17 -15.49 7.56
C ALA A 228 15.31 -16.51 7.64
N PRO A 229 16.33 -16.33 8.51
CA PRO A 229 17.52 -17.17 8.51
C PRO A 229 17.22 -18.67 8.39
N GLY A 230 17.77 -19.32 7.35
CA GLY A 230 17.61 -20.75 7.09
C GLY A 230 16.31 -21.17 6.39
N ALA A 231 15.44 -20.24 5.98
CA ALA A 231 14.18 -20.53 5.28
C ALA A 231 14.19 -20.18 3.78
N GLN A 232 15.29 -19.61 3.27
CA GLN A 232 15.42 -19.20 1.86
C GLN A 232 16.75 -19.68 1.26
N PRO A 233 16.85 -19.78 -0.08
CA PRO A 233 18.12 -19.97 -0.75
C PRO A 233 19.07 -18.81 -0.49
N ALA A 234 20.38 -19.10 -0.43
CA ALA A 234 21.43 -18.16 -0.01
C ALA A 234 21.48 -16.86 -0.82
N VAL A 235 21.00 -16.88 -2.08
CA VAL A 235 20.90 -15.67 -2.93
C VAL A 235 19.97 -14.60 -2.34
N LEU A 236 19.08 -14.99 -1.42
CA LEU A 236 18.13 -14.10 -0.76
C LEU A 236 18.57 -13.70 0.66
N ASP A 237 19.74 -14.11 1.15
CA ASP A 237 20.16 -13.86 2.54
C ASP A 237 20.31 -12.37 2.88
N GLN A 238 20.55 -11.52 1.88
CA GLN A 238 20.64 -10.06 2.05
C GLN A 238 19.26 -9.39 2.09
N CYS A 239 18.17 -10.09 1.77
CA CYS A 239 16.84 -9.49 1.75
C CYS A 239 16.38 -9.03 3.14
N GLY A 240 16.15 -7.73 3.27
CA GLY A 240 15.89 -7.06 4.54
C GLY A 240 16.93 -5.99 4.83
N GLU A 241 18.18 -6.21 4.42
CA GLU A 241 19.17 -5.16 4.15
C GLU A 241 18.92 -4.61 2.75
N HIS A 242 19.04 -5.47 1.73
CA HIS A 242 18.57 -5.21 0.38
C HIS A 242 17.05 -5.09 0.33
N ARG A 243 16.58 -4.27 -0.61
CA ARG A 243 15.16 -4.04 -0.88
C ARG A 243 14.60 -5.13 -1.80
N CYS A 244 14.26 -6.27 -1.21
CA CYS A 244 13.66 -7.38 -1.94
C CYS A 244 12.12 -7.31 -1.97
N VAL A 245 11.52 -7.78 -3.05
CA VAL A 245 10.08 -7.69 -3.28
C VAL A 245 9.49 -8.99 -3.81
N ARG A 246 8.23 -9.22 -3.46
CA ARG A 246 7.35 -10.19 -4.13
C ARG A 246 6.28 -9.42 -4.86
N LEU A 247 6.14 -9.69 -6.16
CA LEU A 247 5.08 -9.12 -6.98
C LEU A 247 3.86 -10.02 -7.00
N PHE A 248 2.69 -9.40 -7.05
CA PHE A 248 1.42 -10.03 -7.35
C PHE A 248 0.90 -9.38 -8.64
N PRO A 249 1.31 -9.89 -9.82
CA PRO A 249 0.91 -9.31 -11.08
C PRO A 249 -0.51 -9.73 -11.44
N LYS A 250 -1.28 -8.78 -11.97
CA LYS A 250 -2.61 -9.01 -12.54
C LYS A 250 -2.65 -8.51 -13.97
N ILE A 251 -3.27 -9.25 -14.86
CA ILE A 251 -3.56 -8.77 -16.21
C ILE A 251 -4.61 -7.68 -16.10
N LYS A 252 -4.42 -6.54 -16.78
CA LYS A 252 -5.42 -5.45 -16.78
C LYS A 252 -6.78 -6.00 -17.24
N ASN A 253 -7.80 -5.83 -16.40
CA ASN A 253 -9.15 -6.38 -16.61
C ASN A 253 -9.18 -7.93 -16.79
N GLY A 254 -8.18 -8.64 -16.24
CA GLY A 254 -8.03 -10.08 -16.38
C GLY A 254 -7.61 -10.78 -15.08
N PRO A 255 -7.12 -12.02 -15.16
CA PRO A 255 -6.77 -12.83 -14.00
C PRO A 255 -5.47 -12.37 -13.32
N TRP A 256 -5.27 -12.85 -12.09
CA TRP A 256 -3.98 -12.82 -11.42
C TRP A 256 -3.03 -13.85 -12.05
N VAL A 257 -1.74 -13.52 -12.11
CA VAL A 257 -0.70 -14.44 -12.60
C VAL A 257 0.13 -14.95 -11.41
N ASP A 258 0.45 -16.24 -11.39
CA ASP A 258 1.18 -16.83 -10.27
C ASP A 258 2.68 -16.48 -10.33
N ALA A 259 3.09 -15.53 -9.49
CA ALA A 259 4.49 -15.18 -9.25
C ALA A 259 4.92 -15.49 -7.80
N ARG A 260 4.15 -16.29 -7.05
CA ARG A 260 4.33 -16.41 -5.59
C ARG A 260 5.68 -16.96 -5.16
N GLN A 261 6.31 -17.79 -5.98
CA GLN A 261 7.62 -18.39 -5.67
C GLN A 261 8.79 -17.49 -6.06
N LEU A 262 8.54 -16.31 -6.62
CA LEU A 262 9.60 -15.44 -7.13
C LEU A 262 9.79 -14.26 -6.20
N VAL A 263 11.06 -13.95 -5.95
CA VAL A 263 11.52 -12.78 -5.21
C VAL A 263 12.46 -12.02 -6.11
N ILE A 264 12.30 -10.70 -6.15
CA ILE A 264 13.16 -9.80 -6.91
C ILE A 264 13.94 -8.97 -5.90
N ASP A 265 15.26 -9.09 -5.93
CA ASP A 265 16.17 -8.21 -5.21
C ASP A 265 16.41 -6.98 -6.09
N LEU A 266 15.81 -5.84 -5.70
CA LEU A 266 15.95 -4.59 -6.45
C LEU A 266 17.36 -4.00 -6.30
N SER A 267 17.96 -4.13 -5.11
CA SER A 267 19.31 -3.66 -4.81
C SER A 267 20.37 -4.38 -5.65
N ALA A 268 20.26 -5.71 -5.76
CA ALA A 268 21.19 -6.50 -6.56
C ALA A 268 20.73 -6.70 -8.03
N ARG A 269 19.54 -6.22 -8.39
CA ARG A 269 18.89 -6.38 -9.71
C ARG A 269 18.80 -7.85 -10.14
N LYS A 270 18.39 -8.73 -9.23
CA LYS A 270 18.34 -10.19 -9.43
C LYS A 270 16.96 -10.75 -9.16
N VAL A 271 16.61 -11.82 -9.90
CA VAL A 271 15.41 -12.61 -9.64
C VAL A 271 15.83 -13.95 -9.07
N ALA A 272 15.17 -14.37 -8.00
CA ALA A 272 15.39 -15.67 -7.38
C ALA A 272 14.06 -16.39 -7.16
N ARG A 273 14.16 -17.71 -7.02
CA ARG A 273 13.04 -18.57 -6.67
C ARG A 273 13.19 -19.03 -5.22
N LEU A 274 12.09 -19.06 -4.49
CA LEU A 274 12.02 -19.66 -3.16
C LEU A 274 12.10 -21.19 -3.26
N ASP A 275 12.86 -21.79 -2.35
CA ASP A 275 12.84 -23.23 -2.15
C ASP A 275 11.48 -23.63 -1.54
N ARG A 276 11.02 -24.85 -1.87
CA ARG A 276 9.73 -25.38 -1.38
C ARG A 276 9.85 -25.97 0.01
#